data_AF-A0A8J6LRD7-F1
#
_entry.id   AF-A0A8J6LRD7-F1
#
_cell.length_a   1.000
_cell.length_b   1.000
_cell.length_c   1.000
_cell.angle_alpha   90.00
_cell.angle_beta   90.00
_cell.angle_gamma   90.00
#
_symmetry.space_group_name_H-M   'P 1'
#
loop_
_entity.id
_entity.type
_entity.pdbx_description
1 polymer ?
#
loop_
_entity_poly.entity_id
_entity_poly.type
_entity_poly.pdbx_seq_one_letter_code
_entity_poly.pdbx_strand_id
1 'polypeptide(L)'
;MPIIMHATMPIKPEAREMFLAAVPGLIEASNADEGVLSYELYEAVATPNTFVMLEVYADKAGMDAHLGSPHFQAAMPALGQVLAGAPTLTYYEAGDAQTLAL
;
A
#
# COMPACT_ATOMS: atom_id res chain seq x y z
N MET A 1 6.49 3.59 -17.83
CA MET A 1 5.45 2.56 -17.72
C MET A 1 4.96 2.57 -16.30
N PRO A 2 3.64 2.57 -16.05
CA PRO A 2 3.10 2.52 -14.70
C PRO A 2 3.54 1.26 -13.97
N ILE A 3 3.62 1.37 -12.65
CA ILE A 3 3.90 0.25 -11.76
C ILE A 3 2.69 0.02 -10.89
N ILE A 4 2.34 -1.24 -10.70
CA ILE A 4 1.34 -1.65 -9.73
C ILE A 4 2.04 -2.51 -8.69
N MET A 5 1.87 -2.18 -7.41
CA MET A 5 2.31 -2.99 -6.29
C MET A 5 1.11 -3.48 -5.49
N HIS A 6 1.11 -4.77 -5.17
CA HIS A 6 0.22 -5.38 -4.19
C HIS A 6 1.03 -5.71 -2.94
N ALA A 7 0.85 -4.94 -1.87
CA ALA A 7 1.42 -5.26 -0.56
C ALA A 7 0.39 -5.98 0.30
N THR A 8 0.47 -7.32 0.33
CA THR A 8 -0.41 -8.16 1.15
C THR A 8 0.16 -8.31 2.55
N MET A 9 -0.61 -7.89 3.55
CA MET A 9 -0.20 -7.78 4.95
C MET A 9 -1.15 -8.58 5.84
N PRO A 10 -0.69 -9.71 6.40
CA PRO A 10 -1.42 -10.37 7.47
C PRO A 10 -1.25 -9.57 8.77
N ILE A 11 -2.33 -9.03 9.32
CA ILE A 11 -2.34 -8.24 10.56
C ILE A 11 -2.80 -9.10 11.72
N LYS A 12 -2.14 -8.97 12.88
CA LYS A 12 -2.55 -9.63 14.12
C LYS A 12 -3.98 -9.22 14.47
N PRO A 13 -4.89 -10.15 14.77
CA PRO A 13 -6.27 -9.79 15.12
C PRO A 13 -6.37 -8.76 16.25
N GLU A 14 -5.52 -8.90 17.28
CA GLU A 14 -5.45 -7.98 18.42
C GLU A 14 -4.87 -6.59 18.08
N ALA A 15 -4.18 -6.45 16.95
CA ALA A 15 -3.60 -5.19 16.49
C ALA A 15 -4.44 -4.51 15.40
N ARG A 16 -5.57 -5.11 14.99
CA ARG A 16 -6.42 -4.62 13.89
C ARG A 16 -6.81 -3.16 14.06
N GLU A 17 -7.34 -2.79 15.22
CA GLU A 17 -7.81 -1.42 15.48
C GLU A 17 -6.66 -0.42 15.44
N MET A 18 -5.50 -0.78 15.99
CA MET A 18 -4.30 0.05 15.95
C MET A 18 -3.82 0.27 14.50
N PHE A 19 -3.82 -0.79 13.68
CA PHE A 19 -3.49 -0.70 12.27
C PHE A 19 -4.47 0.20 11.51
N LEU A 20 -5.78 -0.01 11.67
CA LEU A 20 -6.82 0.78 11.01
C LEU A 20 -6.86 2.25 11.46
N ALA A 21 -6.40 2.55 12.67
CA ALA A 21 -6.26 3.92 13.14
C ALA A 21 -5.05 4.65 12.55
N ALA A 22 -3.96 3.93 12.27
CA ALA A 22 -2.71 4.51 11.76
C ALA A 22 -2.68 4.65 10.23
N VAL A 23 -3.23 3.68 9.51
CA VAL A 23 -3.14 3.60 8.05
C VAL A 23 -3.75 4.77 7.27
N PRO A 24 -4.81 5.48 7.73
CA PRO A 24 -5.36 6.61 6.97
C PRO A 24 -4.36 7.74 6.76
N GLY A 25 -3.50 8.01 7.75
CA GLY A 25 -2.46 9.04 7.63
C GLY A 25 -1.39 8.67 6.60
N LEU A 26 -1.04 7.38 6.49
CA LEU A 26 -0.13 6.92 5.43
C LEU A 26 -0.80 7.09 4.05
N ILE A 27 -2.05 6.66 3.91
CA ILE A 27 -2.83 6.78 2.66
C ILE A 27 -2.91 8.24 2.19
N GLU A 28 -3.26 9.17 3.09
CA GLU A 28 -3.37 10.59 2.76
C GLU A 28 -2.03 11.17 2.30
N ALA A 29 -0.95 10.87 3.03
CA ALA A 29 0.39 11.34 2.66
C ALA A 29 0.88 10.73 1.34
N SER A 30 0.68 9.42 1.13
CA SER A 30 1.07 8.73 -0.11
C SER A 30 0.34 9.31 -1.33
N ASN A 31 -0.96 9.56 -1.25
CA ASN A 31 -1.72 10.13 -2.37
C ASN A 31 -1.35 11.60 -2.67
N ALA A 32 -0.62 12.27 -1.77
CA ALA A 32 -0.09 13.61 -2.01
C ALA A 32 1.30 13.60 -2.69
N ASP A 33 1.96 12.44 -2.79
CA ASP A 33 3.27 12.33 -3.43
C ASP A 33 3.18 12.46 -4.95
N GLU A 34 4.10 13.22 -5.53
CA GLU A 34 4.26 13.27 -6.97
C GLU A 34 4.66 11.88 -7.51
N GLY A 35 3.92 11.38 -8.49
CA GLY A 35 4.16 10.07 -9.09
C GLY A 35 3.37 8.92 -8.46
N VAL A 36 2.66 9.14 -7.34
CA VAL A 36 1.63 8.22 -6.83
C VAL A 36 0.32 8.55 -7.52
N LEU A 37 -0.24 7.60 -8.27
CA LEU A 37 -1.52 7.75 -8.97
C LEU A 37 -2.70 7.29 -8.12
N SER A 38 -2.50 6.27 -7.29
CA SER A 38 -3.48 5.76 -6.33
C SER A 38 -2.77 4.96 -5.25
N TYR A 39 -3.21 5.11 -4.01
CA TYR A 39 -2.71 4.36 -2.86
C TYR A 39 -3.89 4.02 -1.95
N GLU A 40 -4.36 2.77 -2.00
CA GLU A 40 -5.63 2.36 -1.40
C GLU A 40 -5.50 1.06 -0.62
N LEU A 41 -6.20 0.98 0.51
CA LEU A 41 -6.21 -0.20 1.36
C LEU A 41 -7.51 -0.99 1.18
N TYR A 42 -7.36 -2.29 0.95
CA TYR A 42 -8.45 -3.26 0.89
C TYR A 42 -8.27 -4.35 1.95
N GLU A 43 -9.38 -4.96 2.38
CA GLU A 43 -9.34 -6.20 3.17
C GLU A 43 -9.76 -7.38 2.31
N ALA A 44 -9.01 -8.48 2.40
CA ALA A 44 -9.35 -9.72 1.73
C ALA A 44 -10.61 -10.34 2.34
N VAL A 45 -11.67 -10.45 1.55
CA VAL A 45 -12.96 -11.04 1.98
C VAL A 45 -12.79 -12.49 2.47
N ALA A 46 -11.92 -13.26 1.82
CA ALA A 46 -11.71 -14.67 2.14
C ALA A 46 -10.86 -14.91 3.40
N THR A 47 -10.12 -13.91 3.89
CA THR A 47 -9.17 -14.09 4.99
C THR A 47 -9.15 -12.83 5.86
N PRO A 48 -10.00 -12.78 6.90
CA PRO A 48 -10.09 -11.63 7.79
C PRO A 48 -8.73 -11.24 8.36
N ASN A 49 -8.51 -9.93 8.51
CA ASN A 49 -7.23 -9.33 8.92
C ASN A 49 -6.06 -9.53 7.93
N THR A 50 -6.32 -10.01 6.72
CA THR A 50 -5.37 -9.87 5.61
C THR A 50 -5.75 -8.64 4.81
N PHE A 51 -4.89 -7.64 4.82
CA PHE A 51 -5.10 -6.42 4.05
C PHE A 51 -4.19 -6.38 2.84
N VAL A 52 -4.59 -5.66 1.80
CA VAL A 52 -3.81 -5.41 0.61
C VAL A 52 -3.73 -3.91 0.42
N MET A 53 -2.53 -3.35 0.49
CA MET A 53 -2.30 -2.02 -0.08
C MET A 53 -2.11 -2.17 -1.58
N LEU A 54 -3.00 -1.57 -2.35
CA LEU A 54 -2.90 -1.44 -3.78
C LEU A 54 -2.29 -0.07 -4.09
N GLU A 55 -1.11 -0.10 -4.69
CA GLU A 55 -0.31 1.09 -4.96
C GLU A 55 -0.09 1.18 -6.47
N VAL A 56 -0.44 2.31 -7.07
CA VAL A 56 -0.28 2.57 -8.50
C VAL A 56 0.61 3.79 -8.65
N TYR A 57 1.74 3.62 -9.34
CA TYR A 57 2.71 4.67 -9.60
C TYR A 57 2.78 4.99 -11.08
N ALA A 58 3.07 6.26 -11.41
CA ALA A 58 3.24 6.71 -12.79
C ALA A 58 4.40 5.99 -13.48
N ASP A 59 5.48 5.74 -12.73
CA ASP A 59 6.65 4.99 -13.15
C ASP A 59 7.52 4.56 -11.97
N LYS A 60 8.68 3.97 -12.27
CA LYS A 60 9.67 3.52 -11.29
C LYS A 60 10.26 4.65 -10.47
N ALA A 61 10.44 5.84 -11.04
CA ALA A 61 10.99 6.97 -10.30
C ALA A 61 9.98 7.46 -9.26
N GLY A 62 8.68 7.52 -9.61
CA GLY A 62 7.61 7.83 -8.65
C GLY A 62 7.53 6.81 -7.50
N MET A 63 7.61 5.51 -7.82
CA MET A 63 7.68 4.46 -6.79
C MET A 63 8.90 4.61 -5.88
N ASP A 64 10.10 4.74 -6.45
CA ASP A 64 11.34 4.86 -5.67
C ASP A 64 11.31 6.12 -4.78
N ALA A 65 10.77 7.23 -5.28
CA ALA A 65 10.60 8.46 -4.51
C ALA A 65 9.63 8.25 -3.33
N HIS A 66 8.48 7.61 -3.57
CA HIS A 66 7.52 7.29 -2.52
C HIS A 66 8.13 6.38 -1.44
N LEU A 67 8.80 5.29 -1.83
CA LEU A 67 9.47 4.37 -0.90
C LEU A 67 10.57 5.07 -0.08
N GLY A 68 11.18 6.12 -0.62
CA GLY A 68 12.17 6.96 0.07
C GLY A 68 11.57 8.09 0.93
N SER A 69 10.26 8.28 0.90
CA SER A 69 9.60 9.42 1.56
C SER A 69 9.63 9.34 3.10
N PRO A 70 9.58 10.48 3.81
CA PRO A 70 9.59 10.49 5.27
C PRO A 70 8.40 9.74 5.90
N HIS A 71 7.19 9.86 5.36
CA HIS A 71 6.01 9.17 5.88
C HIS A 71 6.07 7.67 5.68
N PHE A 72 6.53 7.20 4.52
CA PHE A 72 6.71 5.77 4.28
C PHE A 72 7.74 5.17 5.25
N GLN A 73 8.91 5.80 5.36
CA GLN A 73 9.98 5.35 6.27
C GLN A 73 9.54 5.38 7.74
N ALA A 74 8.73 6.36 8.15
CA ALA A 74 8.16 6.43 9.49
C ALA A 74 7.10 5.36 9.77
N ALA A 75 6.36 4.91 8.75
CA ALA A 75 5.32 3.90 8.88
C ALA A 75 5.88 2.47 9.04
N MET A 76 7.02 2.15 8.43
CA MET A 76 7.57 0.78 8.41
C MET A 76 7.81 0.16 9.80
N PRO A 77 8.39 0.86 10.79
CA PRO A 77 8.56 0.29 12.14
C PRO A 77 7.22 -0.02 12.82
N ALA A 78 6.20 0.84 12.65
CA ALA A 78 4.87 0.62 13.22
C ALA A 78 4.17 -0.56 12.55
N LEU A 79 4.29 -0.69 11.22
CA LEU A 79 3.79 -1.84 10.49
C LEU A 79 4.41 -3.16 10.98
N GLY A 80 5.73 -3.16 11.24
CA GLY A 80 6.44 -4.33 11.78
C GLY A 80 5.88 -4.84 13.11
N GLN A 81 5.30 -3.98 13.94
CA GLN A 81 4.73 -4.37 15.25
C GLN A 81 3.39 -5.09 15.11
N VAL A 82 2.61 -4.78 14.07
CA VAL A 82 1.24 -5.27 13.89
C VAL A 82 1.12 -6.50 12.99
N LEU A 83 2.15 -6.80 12.21
CA LEU A 83 2.16 -7.94 11.29
C LEU A 83 2.12 -9.29 12.03
N ALA A 84 1.24 -10.19 11.59
CA ALA A 84 1.13 -11.58 12.05
C ALA A 84 2.09 -12.53 11.32
N GLY A 85 2.81 -12.03 10.31
CA GLY A 85 3.77 -12.76 9.49
C GLY A 85 4.42 -11.83 8.47
N ALA A 86 5.33 -12.36 7.66
CA ALA A 86 5.95 -11.58 6.59
C ALA A 86 4.89 -11.10 5.58
N PRO A 87 4.93 -9.83 5.14
CA PRO A 87 4.09 -9.38 4.05
C PRO A 87 4.58 -9.96 2.72
N THR A 88 3.68 -10.07 1.76
CA THR A 88 4.02 -10.43 0.38
C THR A 88 3.91 -9.19 -0.49
N LEU A 89 4.96 -8.89 -1.24
CA LEU A 89 4.96 -7.82 -2.23
C LEU A 89 4.96 -8.42 -3.63
N THR A 90 3.99 -8.04 -4.45
CA THR A 90 3.99 -8.38 -5.87
C THR A 90 4.08 -7.11 -6.69
N TYR A 91 5.02 -7.10 -7.63
CA TYR A 91 5.32 -5.97 -8.50
C TYR A 91 4.91 -6.30 -9.95
N TYR A 92 4.25 -5.36 -10.61
CA TYR A 92 3.85 -5.46 -12.00
C TYR A 92 4.28 -4.22 -12.77
N GLU A 93 4.82 -4.43 -13.97
CA GLU A 93 4.91 -3.37 -14.97
C GLU A 93 3.61 -3.39 -15.78
N ALA A 94 2.87 -2.30 -15.75
CA ALA A 94 1.61 -2.18 -16.46
C ALA A 94 1.80 -1.45 -17.80
N GLY A 95 0.95 -1.79 -18.76
CA GLY A 95 0.73 -0.96 -19.94
C GLY A 95 -0.03 0.32 -19.59
N ASP A 96 -0.49 1.04 -20.60
CA ASP A 96 -1.24 2.28 -20.38
C ASP A 96 -2.57 2.00 -19.67
N ALA A 97 -2.86 2.80 -18.64
CA ALA A 97 -4.12 2.73 -17.93
C ALA A 97 -5.27 3.16 -18.83
N GLN A 98 -6.36 2.39 -18.85
CA GLN A 98 -7.58 2.71 -19.58
C GLN A 98 -8.76 2.60 -18.63
N THR A 99 -9.58 3.66 -18.59
CA THR A 99 -10.88 3.59 -17.91
C THR A 99 -11.91 3.12 -18.93
N LEU A 100 -12.56 2.00 -18.63
CA LEU A 100 -13.64 1.46 -19.46
C LEU A 100 -14.97 1.91 -18.87
N ALA A 101 -15.84 2.48 -19.71
CA ALA A 101 -17.24 2.65 -19.36
C ALA A 101 -17.95 1.30 -19.54
N LEU A 102 -18.62 0.83 -18.48
CA LEU A 102 -19.44 -0.38 -18.50
C LEU A 102 -20.84 -0.09 -19.04
#